data_AF-A0A812HVN3-F1
#
_entry.id   AF-A0A812HVN3-F1
#
_cell.length_a   1.000
_cell.length_b   1.000
_cell.length_c   1.000
_cell.angle_alpha   90.00
_cell.angle_beta   90.00
_cell.angle_gamma   90.00
#
_symmetry.space_group_name_H-M   'P 1'
#
loop_
_entity.id
_entity.type
_entity.pdbx_description
1 polymer ?
#
loop_
_entity_poly.entity_id
_entity_poly.type
_entity_poly.pdbx_seq_one_letter_code
_entity_poly.pdbx_strand_id
1 'polypeptide(L)'
;VTIPDVDVQQQISKLLHYRKKGRGRGRCLLKAFQQLGLPKWARLEPSTLLPDVGSFEQQQSPFSCIFYVAGEHGRVLHVSPLLQIPGVSLSSWCIDLLHTWHYGPMSTYLTFALRALLSTDIYKPGNSAVLDKEENDKLSLMALKAELWMFYKHRRATDKEWSKKGSEVWNLTLTMLAEKALKCKAAETHGLLRFVVMTLEKYKTVLEGNENSHMFDLLRRAGCAAEAFDQIMNEHSRVFPQDACDALHTRYHRFIQLCSRAGVPFLPKGHLMYHLASQARVKGNPRMYSTYVDESYNGAIAKVCRSVHRRHWAMAVYRKLQMLEALATSSADD
;
A
#
# COMPACT_ATOMS: atom_id res chain seq x y z
N VAL A 1 19.90 7.23 27.85
CA VAL A 1 20.10 6.78 29.24
C VAL A 1 21.58 6.78 29.50
N THR A 2 22.02 7.35 30.62
CA THR A 2 23.43 7.37 31.00
C THR A 2 23.67 6.25 32.01
N ILE A 3 24.67 5.42 31.75
CA ILE A 3 25.14 4.38 32.65
C ILE A 3 26.18 5.05 33.56
N PRO A 4 25.90 5.23 34.86
CA PRO A 4 26.70 6.09 35.73
C PRO A 4 28.01 5.41 36.17
N ASP A 5 27.98 4.10 36.41
CA ASP A 5 29.08 3.35 37.00
C ASP A 5 29.08 1.89 36.55
N VAL A 6 30.16 1.19 36.91
CA VAL A 6 30.39 -0.21 36.54
C VAL A 6 29.37 -1.15 37.19
N ASP A 7 28.87 -0.83 38.38
CA ASP A 7 27.91 -1.69 39.08
C ASP A 7 26.56 -1.70 38.36
N VAL A 8 26.08 -0.52 37.96
CA VAL A 8 24.85 -0.39 37.16
C VAL A 8 25.02 -1.05 35.79
N GLN A 9 26.18 -0.88 35.16
CA GLN A 9 26.50 -1.53 33.88
C GLN A 9 26.42 -3.07 33.99
N GLN A 10 27.01 -3.66 35.03
CA GLN A 10 26.98 -5.10 35.26
C GLN A 10 25.57 -5.61 35.55
N GLN A 11 24.77 -4.88 36.33
CA GLN A 11 23.37 -5.24 36.60
C GLN A 11 22.53 -5.27 35.32
N ILE A 12 22.68 -4.26 34.46
CA ILE A 12 21.99 -4.20 33.16
C ILE A 12 22.47 -5.32 32.24
N SER A 13 23.79 -5.55 32.17
CA SER A 13 24.37 -6.63 31.35
C SER A 13 23.76 -8.00 31.69
N LYS A 14 23.61 -8.32 32.98
CA LYS A 14 22.95 -9.57 33.45
C LYS A 14 21.50 -9.70 32.99
N LEU A 15 20.81 -8.58 32.75
CA LEU A 15 19.42 -8.54 32.28
C LEU A 15 19.29 -8.54 30.74
N LEU A 16 20.35 -8.18 30.02
CA LEU A 16 20.36 -8.10 28.57
C LEU A 16 20.47 -9.48 27.93
N HIS A 17 19.48 -9.82 27.10
CA HIS A 17 19.48 -11.07 26.35
C HIS A 17 19.21 -10.83 24.88
N TYR A 18 19.87 -11.59 23.99
CA TYR A 18 19.60 -11.52 22.56
C TYR A 18 18.40 -12.40 22.19
N ARG A 19 17.35 -11.79 21.62
CA ARG A 19 16.14 -12.51 21.16
C ARG A 19 16.00 -12.45 19.65
N LYS A 20 15.85 -13.62 19.02
CA LYS A 20 15.68 -13.74 17.57
C LYS A 20 14.25 -13.47 17.09
N LYS A 21 13.24 -13.76 17.91
CA LYS A 21 11.79 -13.69 17.61
C LYS A 21 11.01 -13.10 18.79
N GLY A 22 9.81 -12.59 18.52
CA GLY A 22 8.89 -12.04 19.52
C GLY A 22 9.17 -10.59 19.92
N ARG A 23 8.53 -10.12 21.01
CA ARG A 23 8.71 -8.78 21.58
C ARG A 23 10.15 -8.58 22.06
N GLY A 24 10.74 -7.43 21.77
CA GLY A 24 12.14 -7.15 22.12
C GLY A 24 13.16 -7.88 21.21
N ARG A 25 12.85 -8.04 19.92
CA ARG A 25 13.78 -8.64 18.94
C ARG A 25 15.10 -7.87 18.89
N GLY A 26 16.22 -8.51 19.20
CA GLY A 26 17.54 -7.90 19.39
C GLY A 26 18.03 -8.07 20.83
N ARG A 27 18.96 -7.22 21.30
CA ARG A 27 19.50 -7.28 22.66
C ARG A 27 18.60 -6.49 23.62
N CYS A 28 17.79 -7.15 24.44
CA CYS A 28 16.75 -6.51 25.25
C CYS A 28 16.75 -6.96 26.71
N LEU A 29 16.17 -6.15 27.59
CA LEU A 29 16.01 -6.47 29.00
C LEU A 29 14.92 -7.54 29.23
N LEU A 30 15.26 -8.60 29.96
CA LEU A 30 14.30 -9.64 30.37
C LEU A 30 13.40 -9.24 31.55
N LYS A 31 13.83 -8.26 32.34
CA LYS A 31 13.09 -7.68 33.47
C LYS A 31 13.19 -6.16 33.40
N ALA A 32 12.26 -5.46 34.04
CA ALA A 32 12.38 -4.01 34.20
C ALA A 32 13.60 -3.70 35.08
N PHE A 33 14.29 -2.61 34.76
CA PHE A 33 15.40 -2.08 35.55
C PHE A 33 15.00 -0.71 36.11
N GLN A 34 14.47 -0.73 37.33
CA GLN A 34 13.78 0.41 37.94
C GLN A 34 14.70 1.60 38.20
N GLN A 35 15.98 1.37 38.52
CA GLN A 35 16.95 2.43 38.82
C GLN A 35 17.10 3.44 37.68
N LEU A 36 16.91 3.02 36.42
CA LEU A 36 16.95 3.90 35.24
C LEU A 36 15.58 4.00 34.54
N GLY A 37 14.49 3.59 35.19
CA GLY A 37 13.14 3.62 34.64
C GLY A 37 12.94 2.77 33.37
N LEU A 38 13.78 1.75 33.15
CA LEU A 38 13.74 0.94 31.93
C LEU A 38 12.72 -0.19 32.07
N PRO A 39 11.67 -0.24 31.23
CA PRO A 39 10.68 -1.31 31.30
C PRO A 39 11.24 -2.64 30.77
N LYS A 40 10.55 -3.73 31.12
CA LYS A 40 10.79 -5.05 30.53
C LYS A 40 10.67 -4.94 29.00
N TRP A 41 11.56 -5.63 28.29
CA TRP A 41 11.69 -5.60 26.82
C TRP A 41 12.24 -4.31 26.21
N ALA A 42 12.67 -3.34 27.02
CA ALA A 42 13.48 -2.24 26.51
C ALA A 42 14.69 -2.81 25.79
N ARG A 43 14.90 -2.38 24.54
CA ARG A 43 15.91 -2.95 23.66
C ARG A 43 17.03 -1.97 23.45
N LEU A 44 18.27 -2.44 23.62
CA LEU A 44 19.45 -1.66 23.33
C LEU A 44 19.56 -1.38 21.83
N GLU A 45 19.74 -0.11 21.47
CA GLU A 45 19.87 0.38 20.11
C GLU A 45 21.28 0.90 19.83
N PRO A 46 21.79 0.71 18.60
CA PRO A 46 22.97 1.42 18.13
C PRO A 46 22.80 2.93 18.29
N SER A 47 23.86 3.59 18.74
CA SER A 47 23.91 5.04 18.89
C SER A 47 25.31 5.56 18.59
N THR A 48 25.48 6.88 18.50
CA THR A 48 26.80 7.50 18.28
C THR A 48 27.83 7.11 19.35
N LEU A 49 27.38 6.94 20.60
CA LEU A 49 28.22 6.60 21.75
C LEU A 49 28.28 5.09 22.04
N LEU A 50 27.43 4.29 21.39
CA LEU A 50 27.49 2.83 21.43
C LEU A 50 27.10 2.27 20.05
N PRO A 51 28.02 2.25 19.07
CA PRO A 51 27.73 1.80 17.71
C PRO A 51 27.44 0.29 17.63
N ASP A 52 28.24 -0.53 18.33
CA ASP A 52 28.00 -1.97 18.46
C ASP A 52 27.36 -2.27 19.83
N VAL A 53 26.08 -2.64 19.81
CA VAL A 53 25.34 -3.03 21.03
C VAL A 53 25.92 -4.29 21.70
N GLY A 54 26.72 -5.08 20.97
CA GLY A 54 27.48 -6.20 21.51
C GLY A 54 28.64 -5.78 22.41
N SER A 55 29.12 -4.53 22.25
CA SER A 55 30.25 -3.97 23.00
C SER A 55 29.84 -3.29 24.31
N PHE A 56 28.61 -3.49 24.77
CA PHE A 56 28.04 -2.82 25.94
C PHE A 56 28.85 -3.08 27.21
N GLU A 57 29.31 -4.31 27.42
CA GLU A 57 30.11 -4.70 28.59
C GLU A 57 31.52 -4.10 28.58
N GLN A 58 32.03 -3.78 27.40
CA GLN A 58 33.40 -3.29 27.21
C GLN A 58 33.49 -1.76 27.24
N GLN A 59 32.35 -1.05 27.31
CA GLN A 59 32.35 0.40 27.43
C GLN A 59 32.84 0.83 28.82
N GLN A 60 33.63 1.90 28.87
CA GLN A 60 34.04 2.52 30.12
C GLN A 60 32.90 3.40 30.65
N SER A 61 32.46 3.15 31.87
CA SER A 61 31.47 4.00 32.55
C SER A 61 32.13 5.28 33.09
N PRO A 62 31.44 6.44 33.04
CA PRO A 62 30.09 6.62 32.54
C PRO A 62 30.00 6.74 31.02
N PHE A 63 28.97 6.15 30.42
CA PHE A 63 28.67 6.30 29.00
C PHE A 63 27.16 6.41 28.77
N SER A 64 26.77 6.99 27.63
CA SER A 64 25.36 7.09 27.26
C SER A 64 25.00 6.08 26.17
N CYS A 65 23.82 5.49 26.31
CA CYS A 65 23.26 4.56 25.34
C CYS A 65 21.74 4.79 25.17
N ILE A 66 21.18 4.17 24.14
CA ILE A 66 19.77 4.30 23.78
C ILE A 66 19.06 2.97 23.99
N PHE A 67 17.93 3.02 24.69
CA PHE A 67 16.99 1.93 24.80
C PHE A 67 15.69 2.27 24.07
N TYR A 68 15.32 1.47 23.09
CA TYR A 68 14.03 1.55 22.42
C TYR A 68 12.96 0.77 23.19
N VAL A 69 11.87 1.46 23.53
CA VAL A 69 10.70 0.87 24.19
C VAL A 69 9.59 0.75 23.17
N ALA A 70 9.34 -0.48 22.70
CA ALA A 70 8.21 -0.72 21.82
C ALA A 70 6.91 -0.71 22.63
N GLY A 71 5.90 0.00 22.13
CA GLY A 71 4.52 -0.13 22.62
C GLY A 71 4.05 -1.59 22.54
N GLU A 72 3.04 -1.95 23.34
CA GLU A 72 2.54 -3.32 23.45
C GLU A 72 2.19 -3.96 22.09
N HIS A 73 1.69 -3.14 21.17
CA HIS A 73 1.38 -3.51 19.79
C HIS A 73 2.23 -2.77 18.75
N GLY A 74 3.34 -2.16 19.20
CA GLY A 74 4.23 -1.37 18.36
C GLY A 74 4.93 -2.24 17.32
N ARG A 75 4.63 -2.00 16.04
CA ARG A 75 5.35 -2.62 14.91
C ARG A 75 6.62 -1.86 14.53
N VAL A 76 6.74 -0.60 14.97
CA VAL A 76 7.95 0.19 14.83
C VAL A 76 9.01 -0.44 15.71
N LEU A 77 10.13 -0.77 15.09
CA LEU A 77 11.25 -1.37 15.81
C LEU A 77 12.25 -0.30 16.23
N HIS A 78 12.47 0.76 15.47
CA HIS A 78 13.53 1.72 15.76
C HIS A 78 12.99 3.15 15.65
N VAL A 79 13.66 4.11 16.28
CA VAL A 79 13.38 5.52 16.02
C VAL A 79 13.68 5.78 14.54
N SER A 80 12.74 6.37 13.81
CA SER A 80 12.95 6.73 12.41
C SER A 80 13.95 7.89 12.33
N PRO A 81 15.08 7.75 11.62
CA PRO A 81 16.02 8.86 11.40
C PRO A 81 15.34 10.05 10.71
N LEU A 82 14.25 9.82 9.96
CA LEU A 82 13.48 10.89 9.32
C LEU A 82 12.92 11.89 10.34
N LEU A 83 12.57 11.45 11.55
CA LEU A 83 12.04 12.32 12.60
C LEU A 83 13.11 13.18 13.27
N GLN A 84 14.39 12.99 12.93
CA GLN A 84 15.49 13.84 13.40
C GLN A 84 15.77 15.01 12.44
N ILE A 85 15.18 14.99 11.23
CA ILE A 85 15.36 16.04 10.24
C ILE A 85 14.53 17.27 10.68
N PRO A 86 15.13 18.47 10.80
CA PRO A 86 14.39 19.68 11.14
C PRO A 86 13.19 19.90 10.21
N GLY A 87 12.00 20.13 10.79
CA GLY A 87 10.75 20.32 10.04
C GLY A 87 10.02 19.02 9.64
N VAL A 88 10.63 17.84 9.86
CA VAL A 88 9.95 16.56 9.67
C VAL A 88 9.32 16.12 10.98
N SER A 89 8.00 15.92 10.95
CA SER A 89 7.26 15.33 12.05
C SER A 89 6.24 14.31 11.52
N LEU A 90 5.49 13.67 12.42
CA LEU A 90 4.38 12.80 12.02
C LEU A 90 3.34 13.55 11.19
N SER A 91 3.16 14.86 11.43
CA SER A 91 2.25 15.65 10.62
C SER A 91 2.78 15.81 9.20
N SER A 92 4.09 15.72 8.96
CA SER A 92 4.71 15.80 7.63
C SER A 92 4.49 14.55 6.79
N TRP A 93 4.05 13.43 7.38
CA TRP A 93 3.75 12.21 6.64
C TRP A 93 2.40 12.31 5.93
N CYS A 94 2.41 11.88 4.67
CA CYS A 94 1.22 11.85 3.84
C CYS A 94 0.71 10.43 3.67
N ILE A 95 -0.61 10.30 3.56
CA ILE A 95 -1.25 9.03 3.24
C ILE A 95 -1.07 8.78 1.74
N ASP A 96 -0.52 7.62 1.42
CA ASP A 96 -0.18 7.24 0.06
C ASP A 96 -1.40 6.71 -0.72
N LEU A 97 -1.70 7.32 -1.87
CA LEU A 97 -2.78 6.89 -2.77
C LEU A 97 -2.55 5.49 -3.35
N LEU A 98 -1.31 5.14 -3.70
CA LEU A 98 -0.98 3.85 -4.31
C LEU A 98 -1.49 2.70 -3.43
N HIS A 99 -1.14 2.72 -2.14
CA HIS A 99 -1.48 1.65 -1.23
C HIS A 99 -2.89 1.77 -0.65
N THR A 100 -3.40 2.99 -0.45
CA THR A 100 -4.69 3.20 0.24
C THR A 100 -5.87 3.29 -0.69
N TRP A 101 -5.71 3.79 -1.92
CA TRP A 101 -6.75 3.86 -2.94
C TRP A 101 -6.66 2.67 -3.90
N HIS A 102 -5.59 2.61 -4.70
CA HIS A 102 -5.44 1.65 -5.80
C HIS A 102 -5.37 0.21 -5.31
N TYR A 103 -4.43 -0.10 -4.42
CA TYR A 103 -4.30 -1.43 -3.79
C TYR A 103 -5.22 -1.62 -2.57
N GLY A 104 -6.14 -0.68 -2.37
CA GLY A 104 -7.09 -0.68 -1.27
C GLY A 104 -8.52 -0.91 -1.79
N PRO A 105 -9.47 -0.04 -1.44
CA PRO A 105 -10.87 -0.20 -1.80
C PRO A 105 -11.14 -0.30 -3.31
N MET A 106 -10.38 0.39 -4.16
CA MET A 106 -10.63 0.34 -5.60
C MET A 106 -10.34 -1.06 -6.18
N SER A 107 -9.19 -1.66 -5.84
CA SER A 107 -8.87 -3.03 -6.24
C SER A 107 -9.90 -4.05 -5.75
N THR A 108 -10.38 -3.92 -4.51
CA THR A 108 -11.44 -4.81 -3.97
C THR A 108 -12.77 -4.64 -4.69
N TYR A 109 -13.18 -3.39 -4.95
CA TYR A 109 -14.37 -3.10 -5.74
C TYR A 109 -14.28 -3.70 -7.15
N LEU A 110 -13.16 -3.51 -7.85
CA LEU A 110 -12.95 -4.04 -9.20
C LEU A 110 -13.04 -5.57 -9.22
N THR A 111 -12.41 -6.26 -8.27
CA THR A 111 -12.53 -7.71 -8.14
C THR A 111 -13.98 -8.13 -7.95
N PHE A 112 -14.69 -7.48 -7.03
CA PHE A 112 -16.06 -7.83 -6.71
C PHE A 112 -17.00 -7.62 -7.90
N ALA A 113 -16.90 -6.45 -8.55
CA ALA A 113 -17.73 -6.12 -9.71
C ALA A 113 -17.47 -7.05 -10.90
N LEU A 114 -16.21 -7.36 -11.21
CA LEU A 114 -15.87 -8.28 -12.30
C LEU A 114 -16.34 -9.71 -12.03
N ARG A 115 -16.22 -10.19 -10.77
CA ARG A 115 -16.79 -11.48 -10.38
C ARG A 115 -18.30 -11.51 -10.51
N ALA A 116 -18.97 -10.47 -10.03
CA ALA A 116 -20.42 -10.37 -10.12
C ALA A 116 -20.86 -10.42 -11.59
N LEU A 117 -20.19 -9.67 -12.49
CA LEU A 117 -20.45 -9.72 -13.92
C LEU A 117 -20.22 -11.13 -14.51
N LEU A 118 -19.12 -11.80 -14.16
CA LEU A 118 -18.82 -13.16 -14.64
C LEU A 118 -19.79 -14.22 -14.10
N SER A 119 -20.45 -13.97 -12.96
CA SER A 119 -21.50 -14.87 -12.45
C SER A 119 -22.83 -14.77 -13.20
N THR A 120 -23.02 -13.74 -14.03
CA THR A 120 -24.21 -13.60 -14.87
C THR A 120 -24.10 -14.41 -16.16
N ASP A 121 -25.20 -14.53 -16.88
CA ASP A 121 -25.23 -15.19 -18.19
C ASP A 121 -24.74 -14.29 -19.35
N ILE A 122 -24.37 -13.03 -19.07
CA ILE A 122 -23.90 -12.06 -20.08
C ILE A 122 -22.72 -12.60 -20.90
N TYR A 123 -21.79 -13.27 -20.22
CA TYR A 123 -20.55 -13.77 -20.82
C TYR A 123 -20.54 -15.29 -21.01
N LYS A 124 -21.61 -15.97 -20.61
CA LYS A 124 -21.68 -17.43 -20.73
C LYS A 124 -21.95 -17.83 -22.18
N PRO A 125 -21.23 -18.83 -22.72
CA PRO A 125 -21.50 -19.35 -24.05
C PRO A 125 -22.89 -20.01 -24.11
N GLY A 126 -23.54 -19.97 -25.27
CA GLY A 126 -24.87 -20.60 -25.47
C GLY A 126 -24.92 -22.12 -25.18
N ASN A 127 -23.76 -22.79 -25.15
CA ASN A 127 -23.62 -24.21 -24.85
C ASN A 127 -23.23 -24.48 -23.38
N SER A 128 -23.36 -23.51 -22.47
CA SER A 128 -22.93 -23.63 -21.07
C SER A 128 -23.49 -24.84 -20.31
N ALA A 129 -24.61 -25.41 -20.75
CA ALA A 129 -25.21 -26.61 -20.16
C ALA A 129 -24.38 -27.89 -20.38
N VAL A 130 -23.47 -27.91 -21.35
CA VAL A 130 -22.65 -29.09 -21.70
C VAL A 130 -21.22 -28.98 -21.15
N LEU A 131 -20.77 -27.76 -20.86
CA LEU A 131 -19.41 -27.48 -20.39
C LEU A 131 -19.31 -27.63 -18.88
N ASP A 132 -18.14 -28.03 -18.40
CA ASP A 132 -17.88 -28.00 -16.97
C ASP A 132 -17.74 -26.55 -16.45
N LYS A 133 -17.71 -26.39 -15.12
CA LYS A 133 -17.63 -25.06 -14.51
C LYS A 133 -16.34 -24.31 -14.87
N GLU A 134 -15.21 -25.02 -14.92
CA GLU A 134 -13.91 -24.40 -15.18
C GLU A 134 -13.81 -23.91 -16.63
N GLU A 135 -14.31 -24.70 -17.58
CA GLU A 135 -14.42 -24.34 -18.99
C GLU A 135 -15.34 -23.13 -19.19
N ASN A 136 -16.50 -23.12 -18.52
CA ASN A 136 -17.43 -21.99 -18.53
C ASN A 136 -16.78 -20.71 -17.99
N ASP A 137 -16.06 -20.78 -16.87
CA ASP A 137 -15.37 -19.63 -16.28
C ASP A 137 -14.26 -19.09 -17.20
N LYS A 138 -13.50 -19.99 -17.85
CA LYS A 138 -12.47 -19.62 -18.83
C LYS A 138 -13.06 -18.91 -20.04
N LEU A 139 -14.14 -19.43 -20.62
CA LEU A 139 -14.80 -18.83 -21.78
C LEU A 139 -15.45 -17.50 -21.43
N SER A 140 -16.08 -17.40 -20.26
CA SER A 140 -16.67 -16.14 -19.77
C SER A 140 -15.60 -15.06 -19.59
N LEU A 141 -14.43 -15.43 -19.03
CA LEU A 141 -13.30 -14.51 -18.93
C LEU A 141 -12.75 -14.13 -20.31
N MET A 142 -12.68 -15.06 -21.27
CA MET A 142 -12.25 -14.75 -22.64
C MET A 142 -13.18 -13.72 -23.30
N ALA A 143 -14.50 -13.87 -23.15
CA ALA A 143 -15.48 -12.94 -23.67
C ALA A 143 -15.33 -11.55 -23.02
N LEU A 144 -15.19 -11.49 -21.69
CA LEU A 144 -14.94 -10.24 -20.96
C LEU A 144 -13.63 -9.58 -21.40
N LYS A 145 -12.56 -10.36 -21.61
CA LYS A 145 -11.29 -9.86 -22.16
C LYS A 145 -11.50 -9.30 -23.56
N ALA A 146 -12.19 -9.99 -24.46
CA ALA A 146 -12.45 -9.47 -25.80
C ALA A 146 -13.13 -8.08 -25.74
N GLU A 147 -14.11 -7.91 -24.85
CA GLU A 147 -14.77 -6.61 -24.64
C GLU A 147 -13.82 -5.55 -24.06
N LEU A 148 -12.99 -5.91 -23.09
CA LEU A 148 -11.98 -5.01 -22.51
C LEU A 148 -10.97 -4.52 -23.57
N TRP A 149 -10.54 -5.40 -24.46
CA TRP A 149 -9.57 -5.06 -25.50
C TRP A 149 -10.21 -4.17 -26.58
N MET A 150 -11.50 -4.39 -26.88
CA MET A 150 -12.29 -3.50 -27.73
C MET A 150 -12.45 -2.12 -27.09
N PHE A 151 -12.69 -2.05 -25.79
CA PHE A 151 -12.72 -0.79 -25.04
C PHE A 151 -11.38 -0.03 -25.17
N TYR A 152 -10.25 -0.69 -24.95
CA TYR A 152 -8.93 -0.05 -25.12
C TYR A 152 -8.66 0.37 -26.56
N LYS A 153 -9.04 -0.45 -27.55
CA LYS A 153 -8.92 -0.10 -28.97
C LYS A 153 -9.72 1.16 -29.30
N HIS A 154 -10.94 1.26 -28.79
CA HIS A 154 -11.78 2.44 -28.98
C HIS A 154 -11.19 3.68 -28.29
N ARG A 155 -10.68 3.54 -27.08
CA ARG A 155 -9.99 4.63 -26.36
C ARG A 155 -8.76 5.13 -27.11
N ARG A 156 -7.90 4.24 -27.62
CA ARG A 156 -6.77 4.60 -28.48
C ARG A 156 -7.17 5.39 -29.72
N ALA A 157 -8.34 5.09 -30.30
CA ALA A 157 -8.83 5.76 -31.50
C ALA A 157 -9.46 7.13 -31.21
N THR A 158 -10.03 7.32 -30.02
CA THR A 158 -10.84 8.52 -29.67
C THR A 158 -10.08 9.53 -28.83
N ASP A 159 -9.19 9.08 -27.95
CA ASP A 159 -8.38 9.92 -27.08
C ASP A 159 -6.95 10.00 -27.62
N LYS A 160 -6.61 11.16 -28.23
CA LYS A 160 -5.29 11.43 -28.82
C LYS A 160 -4.15 11.37 -27.80
N GLU A 161 -4.45 11.57 -26.51
CA GLU A 161 -3.47 11.53 -25.42
C GLU A 161 -3.42 10.17 -24.72
N TRP A 162 -4.18 9.17 -25.20
CA TRP A 162 -4.22 7.83 -24.60
C TRP A 162 -2.85 7.15 -24.60
N SER A 163 -1.98 7.40 -25.58
CA SER A 163 -0.61 6.86 -25.57
C SER A 163 0.23 7.34 -24.37
N LYS A 164 -0.08 8.53 -23.83
CA LYS A 164 0.65 9.13 -22.69
C LYS A 164 -0.06 8.90 -21.35
N LYS A 165 -1.39 8.85 -21.35
CA LYS A 165 -2.22 8.82 -20.13
C LYS A 165 -3.08 7.57 -19.98
N GLY A 166 -3.11 6.74 -21.02
CA GLY A 166 -3.88 5.51 -21.07
C GLY A 166 -3.40 4.52 -20.01
N SER A 167 -4.37 3.76 -19.51
CA SER A 167 -4.17 2.78 -18.47
C SER A 167 -4.79 1.48 -18.94
N GLU A 168 -3.95 0.47 -19.16
CA GLU A 168 -4.36 -0.79 -19.76
C GLU A 168 -3.85 -1.97 -18.96
N VAL A 169 -4.77 -2.85 -18.58
CA VAL A 169 -4.44 -4.15 -17.99
C VAL A 169 -3.98 -5.08 -19.11
N TRP A 170 -2.70 -5.47 -19.08
CA TRP A 170 -2.10 -6.38 -20.08
C TRP A 170 -2.58 -7.82 -19.95
N ASN A 171 -2.81 -8.28 -18.73
CA ASN A 171 -3.28 -9.63 -18.47
C ASN A 171 -4.29 -9.64 -17.32
N LEU A 172 -5.48 -10.16 -17.61
CA LEU A 172 -6.51 -10.46 -16.63
C LEU A 172 -6.71 -11.97 -16.61
N THR A 173 -6.59 -12.58 -15.42
CA THR A 173 -6.66 -14.03 -15.22
C THR A 173 -7.69 -14.41 -14.16
N LEU A 174 -8.20 -15.64 -14.22
CA LEU A 174 -9.10 -16.18 -13.19
C LEU A 174 -8.42 -16.19 -11.82
N THR A 175 -7.12 -16.46 -11.75
CA THR A 175 -6.36 -16.43 -10.48
C THR A 175 -6.38 -15.04 -9.84
N MET A 176 -6.18 -13.97 -10.63
CA MET A 176 -6.29 -12.59 -10.14
C MET A 176 -7.70 -12.29 -9.62
N LEU A 177 -8.70 -12.85 -10.27
CA LEU A 177 -10.10 -12.78 -9.87
C LEU A 177 -10.48 -13.84 -8.83
N ALA A 178 -9.59 -14.71 -8.35
CA ALA A 178 -9.85 -15.66 -7.26
C ALA A 178 -9.34 -15.13 -5.91
N GLU A 179 -8.49 -14.11 -5.93
CA GLU A 179 -7.97 -13.45 -4.74
C GLU A 179 -8.94 -12.45 -4.11
N LYS A 180 -8.65 -12.00 -2.88
CA LYS A 180 -9.51 -11.02 -2.18
C LYS A 180 -9.48 -9.62 -2.81
N ALA A 181 -8.44 -9.30 -3.57
CA ALA A 181 -8.24 -8.01 -4.20
C ALA A 181 -7.43 -8.21 -5.49
N LEU A 182 -7.73 -7.42 -6.52
CA LEU A 182 -7.10 -7.51 -7.82
C LEU A 182 -5.66 -7.02 -7.77
N LYS A 183 -4.73 -7.89 -8.14
CA LYS A 183 -3.29 -7.57 -8.25
C LYS A 183 -2.94 -6.95 -9.60
N CYS A 184 -3.63 -5.88 -9.98
CA CYS A 184 -3.21 -5.04 -11.12
C CYS A 184 -2.14 -4.05 -10.67
N LYS A 185 -1.36 -3.52 -11.61
CA LYS A 185 -0.53 -2.35 -11.30
C LYS A 185 -1.45 -1.18 -11.00
N ALA A 186 -1.06 -0.30 -10.08
CA ALA A 186 -1.96 0.77 -9.64
C ALA A 186 -2.43 1.68 -10.77
N ALA A 187 -1.55 2.06 -11.70
CA ALA A 187 -1.95 2.83 -12.87
C ALA A 187 -3.06 2.12 -13.68
N GLU A 188 -2.99 0.79 -13.83
CA GLU A 188 -3.95 -0.04 -14.59
C GLU A 188 -5.36 -0.05 -13.99
N THR A 189 -5.50 0.24 -12.70
CA THR A 189 -6.81 0.25 -12.02
C THR A 189 -7.74 1.36 -12.52
N HIS A 190 -7.21 2.50 -12.99
CA HIS A 190 -8.02 3.59 -13.54
C HIS A 190 -8.73 3.19 -14.84
N GLY A 191 -8.01 2.57 -15.78
CA GLY A 191 -8.60 2.11 -17.03
C GLY A 191 -9.63 1.02 -16.79
N LEU A 192 -9.35 0.11 -15.86
CA LEU A 192 -10.26 -0.96 -15.49
C LEU A 192 -11.52 -0.46 -14.79
N LEU A 193 -11.43 0.58 -13.95
CA LEU A 193 -12.60 1.24 -13.35
C LEU A 193 -13.55 1.78 -14.41
N ARG A 194 -13.02 2.53 -15.38
CA ARG A 194 -13.80 3.07 -16.49
C ARG A 194 -14.47 1.97 -17.31
N PHE A 195 -13.75 0.88 -17.57
CA PHE A 195 -14.32 -0.28 -18.24
C PHE A 195 -15.47 -0.88 -17.44
N VAL A 196 -15.29 -1.15 -16.15
CA VAL A 196 -16.32 -1.77 -15.29
C VAL A 196 -17.57 -0.90 -15.21
N VAL A 197 -17.42 0.42 -15.02
CA VAL A 197 -18.57 1.35 -15.00
C VAL A 197 -19.32 1.33 -16.32
N MET A 198 -18.60 1.40 -17.45
CA MET A 198 -19.19 1.34 -18.79
C MET A 198 -19.92 0.01 -19.01
N THR A 199 -19.34 -1.12 -18.60
CA THR A 199 -19.95 -2.45 -18.74
C THR A 199 -21.22 -2.58 -17.89
N LEU A 200 -21.20 -2.10 -16.64
CA LEU A 200 -22.37 -2.09 -15.76
C LEU A 200 -23.51 -1.22 -16.32
N GLU A 201 -23.19 -0.10 -16.97
CA GLU A 201 -24.18 0.75 -17.64
C GLU A 201 -24.70 0.08 -18.92
N LYS A 202 -23.81 -0.47 -19.77
CA LYS A 202 -24.17 -1.13 -21.02
C LYS A 202 -25.16 -2.28 -20.81
N TYR A 203 -24.95 -3.09 -19.79
CA TYR A 203 -25.82 -4.23 -19.48
C TYR A 203 -26.89 -3.93 -18.44
N LYS A 204 -27.13 -2.65 -18.10
CA LYS A 204 -28.05 -2.24 -17.05
C LYS A 204 -29.43 -2.91 -17.16
N THR A 205 -30.04 -2.89 -18.34
CA THR A 205 -31.37 -3.49 -18.57
C THR A 205 -31.38 -5.01 -18.34
N VAL A 206 -30.31 -5.70 -18.70
CA VAL A 206 -30.18 -7.15 -18.45
C VAL A 206 -29.97 -7.41 -16.95
N LEU A 207 -29.15 -6.59 -16.29
CA LEU A 207 -28.86 -6.69 -14.86
C LEU A 207 -30.07 -6.32 -13.98
N GLU A 208 -30.97 -5.47 -14.45
CA GLU A 208 -32.23 -5.14 -13.77
C GLU A 208 -33.17 -6.36 -13.65
N GLY A 209 -33.10 -7.30 -14.60
CA GLY A 209 -33.83 -8.57 -14.54
C GLY A 209 -33.15 -9.66 -13.70
N ASN A 210 -31.95 -9.41 -13.16
CA ASN A 210 -31.22 -10.37 -12.33
C ASN A 210 -31.73 -10.34 -10.88
N GLU A 211 -31.68 -11.48 -10.19
CA GLU A 211 -32.00 -11.58 -8.75
C GLU A 211 -31.19 -10.60 -7.88
N ASN A 212 -29.97 -10.26 -8.30
CA ASN A 212 -29.07 -9.34 -7.64
C ASN A 212 -29.12 -7.92 -8.25
N SER A 213 -30.21 -7.53 -8.90
CA SER A 213 -30.36 -6.23 -9.58
C SER A 213 -29.99 -5.03 -8.69
N HIS A 214 -30.42 -5.05 -7.42
CA HIS A 214 -30.07 -4.00 -6.45
C HIS A 214 -28.56 -3.89 -6.22
N MET A 215 -27.87 -5.03 -6.12
CA MET A 215 -26.41 -5.08 -5.96
C MET A 215 -25.72 -4.45 -7.19
N PHE A 216 -26.15 -4.79 -8.41
CA PHE A 216 -25.56 -4.24 -9.62
C PHE A 216 -25.75 -2.72 -9.75
N ASP A 217 -26.92 -2.18 -9.40
CA ASP A 217 -27.14 -0.73 -9.39
C ASP A 217 -26.26 -0.03 -8.33
N LEU A 218 -26.10 -0.63 -7.14
CA LEU A 218 -25.18 -0.12 -6.12
C LEU A 218 -23.73 -0.14 -6.61
N LEU A 219 -23.27 -1.21 -7.24
CA LEU A 219 -21.92 -1.32 -7.79
C LEU A 219 -21.67 -0.29 -8.89
N ARG A 220 -22.65 -0.07 -9.77
CA ARG A 220 -22.56 0.94 -10.84
C ARG A 220 -22.43 2.34 -10.24
N ARG A 221 -23.31 2.71 -9.30
CA ARG A 221 -23.26 4.01 -8.62
C ARG A 221 -21.98 4.19 -7.79
N ALA A 222 -21.45 3.12 -7.20
CA ALA A 222 -20.17 3.14 -6.51
C ALA A 222 -19.05 3.47 -7.50
N GLY A 223 -18.98 2.76 -8.62
CA GLY A 223 -17.99 3.02 -9.67
C GLY A 223 -18.03 4.47 -10.18
N CYS A 224 -19.22 5.02 -10.44
CA CYS A 224 -19.36 6.44 -10.81
C CYS A 224 -18.85 7.40 -9.72
N ALA A 225 -19.06 7.07 -8.43
CA ALA A 225 -18.53 7.87 -7.33
C ALA A 225 -17.00 7.80 -7.25
N ALA A 226 -16.41 6.64 -7.54
CA ALA A 226 -14.96 6.47 -7.64
C ALA A 226 -14.36 7.24 -8.83
N GLU A 227 -15.01 7.23 -10.00
CA GLU A 227 -14.58 8.02 -11.15
C GLU A 227 -14.63 9.53 -10.85
N ALA A 228 -15.71 9.99 -10.20
CA ALA A 228 -15.82 11.38 -9.77
C ALA A 228 -14.74 11.77 -8.74
N PHE A 229 -14.37 10.86 -7.84
CA PHE A 229 -13.26 11.06 -6.91
C PHE A 229 -11.93 11.24 -7.66
N ASP A 230 -11.63 10.36 -8.61
CA ASP A 230 -10.43 10.47 -9.45
C ASP A 230 -10.44 11.76 -10.30
N GLN A 231 -11.60 12.15 -10.82
CA GLN A 231 -11.78 13.36 -11.63
C GLN A 231 -11.45 14.63 -10.83
N ILE A 232 -11.97 14.76 -9.60
CA ILE A 232 -11.64 15.91 -8.73
C ILE A 232 -10.13 16.04 -8.55
N MET A 233 -9.43 14.92 -8.30
CA MET A 233 -7.97 14.95 -8.16
C MET A 233 -7.23 15.25 -9.47
N ASN A 234 -7.80 14.91 -10.64
CA ASN A 234 -7.21 15.24 -11.95
C ASN A 234 -7.34 16.72 -12.30
N GLU A 235 -8.47 17.34 -11.95
CA GLU A 235 -8.83 18.70 -12.37
C GLU A 235 -8.14 19.79 -11.54
N HIS A 236 -7.66 19.44 -10.36
CA HIS A 236 -7.11 20.39 -9.41
C HIS A 236 -5.59 20.25 -9.28
N SER A 237 -4.92 21.38 -9.05
CA SER A 237 -3.48 21.43 -8.82
C SER A 237 -3.10 20.96 -7.41
N ARG A 238 -1.87 21.25 -6.95
CA ARG A 238 -1.43 20.94 -5.57
C ARG A 238 -2.32 21.56 -4.51
N VAL A 239 -2.88 22.75 -4.75
CA VAL A 239 -3.78 23.42 -3.81
C VAL A 239 -5.22 23.01 -4.12
N PHE A 240 -5.91 22.45 -3.14
CA PHE A 240 -7.33 22.16 -3.24
C PHE A 240 -8.16 23.32 -2.67
N PRO A 241 -9.06 23.88 -3.48
CA PRO A 241 -10.17 24.69 -3.00
C PRO A 241 -11.01 23.95 -1.94
N GLN A 242 -11.71 24.70 -1.09
CA GLN A 242 -12.50 24.13 0.00
C GLN A 242 -13.65 23.25 -0.53
N ASP A 243 -14.34 23.72 -1.56
CA ASP A 243 -15.39 22.99 -2.27
C ASP A 243 -14.87 21.69 -2.90
N ALA A 244 -13.66 21.71 -3.46
CA ALA A 244 -13.00 20.51 -3.97
C ALA A 244 -12.70 19.49 -2.85
N CYS A 245 -12.26 19.95 -1.67
CA CYS A 245 -12.06 19.08 -0.51
C CYS A 245 -13.36 18.42 -0.06
N ASP A 246 -14.44 19.21 0.05
CA ASP A 246 -15.74 18.74 0.50
C ASP A 246 -16.36 17.76 -0.52
N ALA A 247 -16.20 18.06 -1.82
CA ALA A 247 -16.60 17.17 -2.90
C ALA A 247 -15.81 15.85 -2.85
N LEU A 248 -14.49 15.90 -2.68
CA LEU A 248 -13.63 14.72 -2.60
C LEU A 248 -14.07 13.81 -1.46
N HIS A 249 -14.30 14.37 -0.27
CA HIS A 249 -14.77 13.64 0.90
C HIS A 249 -16.15 13.01 0.66
N THR A 250 -17.06 13.78 0.07
CA THR A 250 -18.42 13.32 -0.28
C THR A 250 -18.41 12.17 -1.29
N ARG A 251 -17.59 12.27 -2.34
CA ARG A 251 -17.45 11.22 -3.37
C ARG A 251 -16.89 9.94 -2.78
N TYR A 252 -15.84 10.04 -1.95
CA TYR A 252 -15.27 8.87 -1.29
C TYR A 252 -16.25 8.21 -0.31
N HIS A 253 -16.94 9.03 0.50
CA HIS A 253 -17.95 8.53 1.44
C HIS A 253 -19.10 7.82 0.71
N ARG A 254 -19.58 8.41 -0.39
CA ARG A 254 -20.60 7.79 -1.24
C ARG A 254 -20.12 6.46 -1.81
N PHE A 255 -18.90 6.41 -2.35
CA PHE A 255 -18.30 5.18 -2.88
C PHE A 255 -18.29 4.07 -1.82
N ILE A 256 -17.75 4.35 -0.63
CA ILE A 256 -17.56 3.31 0.40
C ILE A 256 -18.90 2.82 0.98
N GLN A 257 -19.89 3.71 1.13
CA GLN A 257 -21.24 3.34 1.55
C GLN A 257 -21.94 2.44 0.53
N LEU A 258 -21.84 2.77 -0.76
CA LEU A 258 -22.43 1.97 -1.83
C LEU A 258 -21.75 0.61 -1.95
N CYS A 259 -20.42 0.57 -1.85
CA CYS A 259 -19.65 -0.67 -1.77
C CYS A 259 -20.11 -1.54 -0.60
N SER A 260 -20.22 -0.97 0.60
CA SER A 260 -20.67 -1.71 1.78
C SER A 260 -22.08 -2.28 1.61
N ARG A 261 -23.00 -1.50 1.03
CA ARG A 261 -24.38 -1.95 0.76
C ARG A 261 -24.45 -3.02 -0.33
N ALA A 262 -23.52 -3.01 -1.28
CA ALA A 262 -23.39 -4.03 -2.31
C ALA A 262 -22.68 -5.31 -1.82
N GLY A 263 -22.25 -5.37 -0.56
CA GLY A 263 -21.53 -6.53 0.00
C GLY A 263 -20.04 -6.56 -0.31
N VAL A 264 -19.46 -5.47 -0.83
CA VAL A 264 -18.01 -5.37 -1.07
C VAL A 264 -17.28 -5.35 0.29
N PRO A 265 -16.28 -6.22 0.51
CA PRO A 265 -15.56 -6.27 1.78
C PRO A 265 -14.87 -4.96 2.14
N PHE A 266 -15.07 -4.49 3.38
CA PHE A 266 -14.38 -3.31 3.89
C PHE A 266 -12.95 -3.65 4.34
N LEU A 267 -11.98 -2.86 3.88
CA LEU A 267 -10.58 -3.01 4.26
C LEU A 267 -10.15 -1.89 5.21
N PRO A 268 -9.20 -2.11 6.13
CA PRO A 268 -8.62 -1.05 6.95
C PRO A 268 -8.06 0.13 6.12
N LYS A 269 -7.54 -0.16 4.92
CA LYS A 269 -7.10 0.85 3.94
C LYS A 269 -8.22 1.81 3.54
N GLY A 270 -9.47 1.37 3.55
CA GLY A 270 -10.63 2.23 3.31
C GLY A 270 -10.85 3.28 4.40
N HIS A 271 -10.46 2.98 5.65
CA HIS A 271 -10.48 4.01 6.70
C HIS A 271 -9.36 5.04 6.50
N LEU A 272 -8.17 4.62 6.05
CA LEU A 272 -7.07 5.54 5.73
C LEU A 272 -7.44 6.53 4.62
N MET A 273 -8.23 6.10 3.63
CA MET A 273 -8.73 6.98 2.59
C MET A 273 -9.68 8.07 3.11
N TYR A 274 -10.42 7.80 4.19
CA TYR A 274 -11.24 8.83 4.84
C TYR A 274 -10.34 9.92 5.45
N HIS A 275 -9.25 9.52 6.10
CA HIS A 275 -8.26 10.47 6.60
C HIS A 275 -7.55 11.22 5.47
N LEU A 276 -7.24 10.55 4.35
CA LEU A 276 -6.63 11.19 3.18
C LEU A 276 -7.53 12.29 2.63
N ALA A 277 -8.83 12.01 2.44
CA ALA A 277 -9.78 13.00 1.96
C ALA A 277 -9.92 14.19 2.94
N SER A 278 -10.01 13.90 4.25
CA SER A 278 -10.07 14.93 5.29
C SER A 278 -8.80 15.79 5.37
N GLN A 279 -7.63 15.18 5.19
CA GLN A 279 -6.33 15.86 5.25
C GLN A 279 -6.01 16.63 3.98
N ALA A 280 -6.72 16.42 2.87
CA ALA A 280 -6.49 17.12 1.61
C ALA A 280 -6.60 18.65 1.76
N ARG A 281 -7.38 19.14 2.74
CA ARG A 281 -7.46 20.56 3.08
C ARG A 281 -6.12 21.16 3.52
N VAL A 282 -5.30 20.38 4.21
CA VAL A 282 -4.01 20.81 4.76
C VAL A 282 -2.85 20.35 3.88
N LYS A 283 -2.94 19.15 3.32
CA LYS A 283 -1.89 18.50 2.52
C LYS A 283 -1.99 18.79 1.03
N GLY A 284 -3.11 19.35 0.59
CA GLY A 284 -3.39 19.57 -0.81
C GLY A 284 -3.73 18.28 -1.55
N ASN A 285 -3.60 18.31 -2.87
CA ASN A 285 -3.98 17.21 -3.74
C ASN A 285 -3.10 15.97 -3.51
N PRO A 286 -3.70 14.82 -3.14
CA PRO A 286 -2.97 13.59 -2.90
C PRO A 286 -2.14 13.07 -4.06
N ARG A 287 -2.52 13.39 -5.30
CA ARG A 287 -1.75 13.01 -6.49
C ARG A 287 -0.42 13.73 -6.62
N MET A 288 -0.29 14.90 -6.01
CA MET A 288 0.89 15.75 -6.16
C MET A 288 2.02 15.37 -5.20
N TYR A 289 1.76 14.45 -4.28
CA TYR A 289 2.77 13.89 -3.37
C TYR A 289 2.77 12.36 -3.35
N SER A 290 1.89 11.69 -4.11
CA SER A 290 2.01 10.25 -4.36
C SER A 290 3.09 9.99 -5.41
N THR A 291 4.11 9.25 -5.04
CA THR A 291 5.17 8.80 -5.96
C THR A 291 4.90 7.35 -6.36
N TYR A 292 4.93 7.08 -7.67
CA TYR A 292 4.82 5.72 -8.23
C TYR A 292 6.17 5.19 -8.74
N VAL A 293 7.11 6.11 -9.03
CA VAL A 293 8.42 5.83 -9.63
C VAL A 293 9.35 5.10 -8.64
N ASP A 294 9.16 5.35 -7.35
CA ASP A 294 9.94 4.82 -6.23
C ASP A 294 9.61 3.37 -5.86
N GLU A 295 8.48 2.80 -6.28
CA GLU A 295 8.09 1.46 -5.80
C GLU A 295 9.04 0.35 -6.30
N SER A 296 9.56 0.46 -7.52
CA SER A 296 10.59 -0.44 -8.03
C SER A 296 11.91 -0.27 -7.27
N TYR A 297 12.29 0.97 -6.95
CA TYR A 297 13.45 1.30 -6.13
C TYR A 297 13.30 0.78 -4.70
N ASN A 298 12.12 0.92 -4.08
CA ASN A 298 11.79 0.36 -2.77
C ASN A 298 11.97 -1.17 -2.78
N GLY A 299 11.51 -1.83 -3.84
CA GLY A 299 11.71 -3.26 -4.04
C GLY A 299 13.19 -3.66 -4.13
N ALA A 300 13.99 -2.89 -4.89
CA ALA A 300 15.43 -3.12 -5.03
C ALA A 300 16.18 -2.88 -3.71
N ILE A 301 15.94 -1.74 -3.05
CA ILE A 301 16.51 -1.42 -1.74
C ILE A 301 16.13 -2.49 -0.72
N ALA A 302 14.86 -2.91 -0.67
CA ALA A 302 14.43 -3.97 0.24
C ALA A 302 15.15 -5.30 -0.03
N LYS A 303 15.44 -5.66 -1.29
CA LYS A 303 16.25 -6.84 -1.63
C LYS A 303 17.69 -6.69 -1.14
N VAL A 304 18.33 -5.54 -1.38
CA VAL A 304 19.68 -5.24 -0.88
C VAL A 304 19.71 -5.35 0.65
N CYS A 305 18.82 -4.66 1.35
CA CYS A 305 18.70 -4.66 2.80
C CYS A 305 18.47 -6.06 3.39
N ARG A 306 17.70 -6.94 2.71
CA ARG A 306 17.48 -8.34 3.13
C ARG A 306 18.71 -9.22 2.95
N SER A 307 19.58 -8.90 1.99
CA SER A 307 20.80 -9.67 1.70
C SER A 307 21.96 -9.39 2.66
N VAL A 308 21.83 -8.39 3.53
CA VAL A 308 22.92 -7.90 4.38
C VAL A 308 22.75 -8.36 5.83
N HIS A 309 23.83 -8.85 6.44
CA HIS A 309 23.84 -9.23 7.84
C HIS A 309 23.68 -8.01 8.77
N ARG A 310 22.86 -8.16 9.82
CA ARG A 310 22.46 -7.06 10.72
C ARG A 310 23.63 -6.33 11.39
N ARG A 311 24.72 -7.05 11.68
CA ARG A 311 25.91 -6.51 12.34
C ARG A 311 26.61 -5.40 11.54
N HIS A 312 26.60 -5.49 10.21
CA HIS A 312 27.25 -4.51 9.33
C HIS A 312 26.25 -3.81 8.42
N TRP A 313 24.97 -3.77 8.84
CA TRP A 313 23.85 -3.49 7.95
C TRP A 313 23.98 -2.18 7.20
N ALA A 314 24.21 -1.07 7.92
CA ALA A 314 24.29 0.26 7.30
C ALA A 314 25.44 0.35 6.28
N MET A 315 26.67 -0.02 6.68
CA MET A 315 27.84 0.08 5.82
C MET A 315 27.78 -0.87 4.61
N ALA A 316 27.28 -2.09 4.80
CA ALA A 316 27.19 -3.06 3.71
C ALA A 316 26.02 -2.76 2.76
N VAL A 317 24.92 -2.17 3.23
CA VAL A 317 23.88 -1.62 2.34
C VAL A 317 24.48 -0.49 1.51
N TYR A 318 25.17 0.46 2.13
CA TYR A 318 25.78 1.60 1.44
C TYR A 318 26.78 1.15 0.37
N ARG A 319 27.71 0.25 0.71
CA ARG A 319 28.67 -0.32 -0.27
C ARG A 319 27.97 -1.02 -1.43
N LYS A 320 26.91 -1.80 -1.17
CA LYS A 320 26.17 -2.48 -2.24
C LYS A 320 25.45 -1.50 -3.15
N LEU A 321 24.89 -0.41 -2.62
CA LEU A 321 24.27 0.63 -3.43
C LEU A 321 25.31 1.36 -4.30
N GLN A 322 26.46 1.73 -3.74
CA GLN A 322 27.56 2.33 -4.50
C GLN A 322 28.06 1.42 -5.64
N MET A 323 28.15 0.11 -5.40
CA MET A 323 28.51 -0.85 -6.44
C MET A 323 27.46 -0.91 -7.55
N LEU A 324 26.17 -0.87 -7.20
CA LEU A 324 25.09 -0.86 -8.19
C LEU A 324 25.08 0.42 -9.04
N GLU A 325 25.34 1.57 -8.43
CA GLU A 325 25.48 2.84 -9.15
C GLU A 325 26.68 2.80 -10.09
N ALA A 326 27.85 2.35 -9.61
CA ALA A 326 29.06 2.24 -10.42
C ALA A 326 28.85 1.34 -11.65
N LEU A 327 28.20 0.18 -11.47
CA LEU A 327 27.87 -0.75 -12.56
C LEU A 327 26.89 -0.15 -13.58
N ALA A 328 25.92 0.65 -13.13
CA ALA A 328 24.97 1.31 -14.02
C ALA A 328 25.64 2.38 -14.89
N THR A 329 26.56 3.16 -14.32
CA THR A 329 27.39 4.11 -15.09
C THR A 329 28.28 3.42 -16.11
N SER A 330 28.93 2.29 -15.76
CA SER A 330 29.79 1.58 -16.72
C SER A 330 29.03 0.96 -17.90
N SER A 331 27.74 0.67 -17.74
CA SER A 331 26.89 0.14 -18.82
C SER A 331 26.26 1.21 -19.73
N ALA A 332 26.42 2.50 -19.40
CA ALA A 332 25.88 3.61 -20.19
C ALA A 332 26.92 4.23 -21.14
N ASP A 333 28.19 3.87 -20.98
CA ASP A 333 29.32 4.30 -21.81
C ASP A 333 29.72 3.29 -22.91
N ASP A 334 28.95 2.19 -23.06
CA ASP A 334 29.03 1.18 -24.14
C ASP A 334 27.81 1.27 -25.07
#